data_AF-A0A2S4KUT2-F1
#
_entry.id   AF-A0A2S4KUT2-F1
#
_cell.length_a   1.000
_cell.length_b   1.000
_cell.length_c   1.000
_cell.angle_alpha   90.00
_cell.angle_beta   90.00
_cell.angle_gamma   90.00
#
_symmetry.space_group_name_H-M   'P 1'
#
loop_
_entity.id
_entity.type
_entity.pdbx_description
1 polymer ?
#
loop_
_entity_poly.entity_id
_entity_poly.type
_entity_poly.pdbx_seq_one_letter_code
_entity_poly.pdbx_strand_id
1 'polypeptide(L)'
;MRYAVLAAAFAELLLVGSAAASLSLPLGLGIPDRPPPPDDGDDDFVVDILSGVARRAEAPISATAGYFQQLIDHKNPSLGTFTQRYWWNADHYAGPGSPIVLNAPGESNADGYQGYTTNRTLPGLFAQATGGAAIVLEHRYWGGSSPYLNLTAETLQYLDLDNAIADLIYFAEQVSLPFDPTGSSKPDKAPWVLSGCSYPGALTAWTNALAPGTFWAYHCSSAVVEAISTLWQYFSPIEQAMPRNCSADMRRVIKHVDQVLSNGTAEKRQRLKTLFGFGDLKHDDDFASALTNPLGLWQGTQFYTGYTALNRMCDYIENQWPGANGPAPGPEGVGLCKAIKGFAKYSREVMIPGSCGQGVPKDSIACYDSYDKSSPMYTDTSVNNTANRQWMWFLCNEPFEYWQTWGPGSDSGLVSEHFIRDYYLRQCANFFPDVGSFTYGLKKGRTVEQVNAKTGGWDYVNTTRLMWVNGEYDPWRPATVSADLRPGGPLKSTKEAPVWVLPKAAHCNDLIVKNGVANPAVMEVIKAEVAQMKEWVGEFYKQKGVKTTREFHA
;
A
#
# COMPACT_ATOMS: atom_id res chain seq x y z
N MET A 1 -8.32 69.55 -6.31
CA MET A 1 -7.15 68.77 -6.80
C MET A 1 -7.55 67.30 -6.76
N ARG A 2 -8.00 66.72 -7.89
CA ARG A 2 -7.27 65.80 -8.81
C ARG A 2 -6.91 64.45 -8.14
N TYR A 3 -7.63 63.36 -8.48
CA TYR A 3 -7.21 62.17 -9.32
C TYR A 3 -6.02 61.36 -8.74
N ALA A 4 -5.80 60.05 -8.84
CA ALA A 4 -6.48 58.80 -9.24
C ALA A 4 -5.36 57.71 -9.32
N VAL A 5 -5.68 56.45 -8.98
CA VAL A 5 -5.24 55.13 -9.55
C VAL A 5 -3.77 54.85 -9.96
N LEU A 6 -3.20 53.73 -9.46
CA LEU A 6 -2.34 52.68 -10.11
C LEU A 6 -1.72 51.80 -8.99
N ALA A 7 -1.98 50.51 -8.78
CA ALA A 7 -1.87 49.28 -9.60
C ALA A 7 -0.43 48.78 -9.86
N ALA A 8 -0.20 47.50 -9.47
CA ALA A 8 0.75 46.49 -9.99
C ALA A 8 2.08 46.18 -9.26
N ALA A 9 2.33 44.85 -9.20
CA ALA A 9 3.57 44.07 -8.94
C ALA A 9 4.05 43.98 -7.47
N PHE A 10 4.17 42.82 -6.81
CA PHE A 10 4.60 41.49 -7.28
C PHE A 10 3.76 40.36 -6.67
N ALA A 11 3.18 39.55 -7.54
CA ALA A 11 2.92 38.14 -7.30
C ALA A 11 4.06 37.38 -7.99
N GLU A 12 4.81 36.55 -7.26
CA GLU A 12 5.39 35.29 -7.75
C GLU A 12 6.26 34.62 -6.67
N LEU A 13 6.20 33.28 -6.69
CA LEU A 13 7.02 32.29 -6.00
C LEU A 13 6.87 32.17 -4.47
N LEU A 14 6.02 31.22 -4.07
CA LEU A 14 6.43 30.00 -3.37
C LEU A 14 5.28 28.97 -3.45
N LEU A 15 4.99 28.53 -4.68
CA LEU A 15 4.35 27.24 -4.93
C LEU A 15 5.44 26.19 -4.71
N VAL A 16 5.70 25.83 -3.46
CA VAL A 16 6.38 24.57 -3.15
C VAL A 16 5.26 23.54 -3.09
N GLY A 17 5.02 22.90 -4.23
CA GLY A 17 4.25 21.68 -4.29
C GLY A 17 4.87 20.70 -3.31
N SER A 18 4.13 20.38 -2.25
CA SER A 18 4.45 19.30 -1.33
C SER A 18 4.28 17.99 -2.08
N ALA A 19 5.30 17.59 -2.84
CA ALA A 19 5.50 16.18 -3.14
C ALA A 19 5.68 15.49 -1.79
N ALA A 20 4.63 14.84 -1.31
CA ALA A 20 4.71 13.91 -0.20
C ALA A 20 5.62 12.76 -0.67
N ALA A 21 6.92 12.93 -0.49
CA ALA A 21 7.82 11.80 -0.42
C ALA A 21 7.30 10.96 0.75
N SER A 22 6.71 9.81 0.44
CA SER A 22 6.51 8.75 1.40
C SER A 22 7.86 8.53 2.08
N LEU A 23 7.95 8.96 3.34
CA LEU A 23 9.08 8.67 4.21
C LEU A 23 9.00 7.18 4.51
N SER A 24 9.55 6.35 3.62
CA SER A 24 9.80 4.95 3.91
C SER A 24 10.79 4.94 5.08
N LEU A 25 10.34 4.49 6.25
CA LEU A 25 11.25 4.23 7.34
C LEU A 25 12.31 3.24 6.84
N PRO A 26 13.56 3.40 7.27
CA PRO A 26 14.66 2.55 6.87
C PRO A 26 14.69 1.21 7.61
N LEU A 27 13.66 0.90 8.40
CA LEU A 27 13.52 -0.44 8.96
C LEU A 27 12.78 -1.26 7.93
N GLY A 28 13.25 -2.48 7.65
CA GLY A 28 12.73 -3.42 6.64
C GLY A 28 11.26 -3.81 6.78
N LEU A 29 10.47 -3.05 7.55
CA LEU A 29 9.04 -2.90 7.33
C LEU A 29 8.87 -2.37 5.91
N GLY A 30 8.64 -3.27 4.97
CA GLY A 30 7.70 -2.97 3.92
C GLY A 30 6.36 -2.71 4.59
N ILE A 31 6.19 -1.53 5.21
CA ILE A 31 4.87 -0.92 5.35
C ILE A 31 4.29 -1.09 3.94
N PRO A 32 3.13 -1.76 3.77
CA PRO A 32 2.51 -1.84 2.46
C PRO A 32 2.36 -0.40 2.00
N ASP A 33 3.20 0.01 1.06
CA ASP A 33 3.08 1.33 0.49
C ASP A 33 1.83 1.21 -0.36
N ARG A 34 0.77 1.93 0.03
CA ARG A 34 -0.34 2.19 -0.87
C ARG A 34 0.28 2.61 -2.21
N PRO A 35 -0.20 2.09 -3.36
CA PRO A 35 0.25 2.54 -4.66
C PRO A 35 0.33 4.07 -4.69
N PRO A 36 1.43 4.64 -5.21
CA PRO A 36 1.73 6.06 -5.06
C PRO A 36 0.53 6.90 -5.48
N PRO A 37 0.33 8.09 -4.89
CA PRO A 37 -0.66 9.03 -5.40
C PRO A 37 -0.43 9.19 -6.91
N PRO A 38 -1.47 9.17 -7.74
CA PRO A 38 -1.30 9.34 -9.19
C PRO A 38 -0.56 10.66 -9.43
N ASP A 39 0.42 10.69 -10.34
CA ASP A 39 1.21 11.91 -10.63
C ASP A 39 0.28 13.13 -10.80
N ASP A 40 0.49 14.13 -9.94
CA ASP A 40 -0.19 15.44 -9.98
C ASP A 40 0.56 16.45 -10.88
N GLY A 41 1.72 16.06 -11.43
CA GLY A 41 2.62 16.94 -12.19
C GLY A 41 2.44 16.88 -13.71
N ASP A 42 2.11 18.04 -14.30
CA ASP A 42 2.17 18.54 -15.70
C ASP A 42 1.66 17.71 -16.89
N ASP A 43 1.49 16.40 -16.74
CA ASP A 43 0.97 15.48 -17.75
C ASP A 43 -0.46 15.06 -17.38
N ASP A 44 -1.31 16.08 -17.32
CA ASP A 44 -2.76 15.98 -17.39
C ASP A 44 -3.11 15.12 -18.60
N PHE A 45 -3.36 13.81 -18.46
CA PHE A 45 -3.87 12.96 -19.54
C PHE A 45 -5.18 12.28 -19.14
N VAL A 46 -6.22 12.48 -19.96
CA VAL A 46 -7.51 11.77 -19.94
C VAL A 46 -7.38 10.63 -20.94
N VAL A 47 -7.52 9.39 -20.47
CA VAL A 47 -7.56 8.21 -21.35
C VAL A 47 -9.01 7.93 -21.69
N ASP A 48 -9.38 8.14 -22.96
CA ASP A 48 -10.64 7.61 -23.48
C ASP A 48 -10.43 6.13 -23.81
N ILE A 49 -10.84 5.25 -22.90
CA ILE A 49 -10.63 3.80 -23.01
C ILE A 49 -11.40 3.20 -24.19
N LEU A 50 -12.43 3.87 -24.70
CA LEU A 50 -13.20 3.42 -25.86
C LEU A 50 -12.45 3.70 -27.18
N SER A 51 -11.56 4.70 -27.23
CA SER A 51 -10.78 5.03 -28.43
C SER A 51 -9.28 4.74 -28.30
N GLY A 52 -8.77 4.46 -27.10
CA GLY A 52 -7.35 4.21 -26.83
C GLY A 52 -6.47 5.46 -26.98
N VAL A 53 -7.06 6.65 -27.06
CA VAL A 53 -6.36 7.91 -27.25
C VAL A 53 -6.18 8.62 -25.90
N ALA A 54 -4.93 8.84 -25.50
CA ALA A 54 -4.60 9.74 -24.41
C ALA A 54 -4.71 11.20 -24.92
N ARG A 55 -5.57 12.00 -24.29
CA ARG A 55 -5.68 13.45 -24.56
C ARG A 55 -5.23 14.25 -23.36
N ARG A 56 -4.73 15.46 -23.55
CA ARG A 56 -4.40 16.34 -22.42
C ARG A 56 -5.66 16.64 -21.60
N ALA A 57 -5.64 16.55 -20.27
CA ALA A 57 -6.75 16.94 -19.43
C ALA A 57 -6.93 18.46 -19.53
N GLU A 58 -8.17 18.89 -19.71
CA GLU A 58 -8.50 20.30 -19.93
C GLU A 58 -8.65 21.08 -18.61
N ALA A 59 -8.58 20.42 -17.45
CA ALA A 59 -8.78 21.04 -16.13
C ALA A 59 -8.08 20.29 -14.98
N PRO A 60 -7.71 21.00 -13.88
CA PRO A 60 -7.17 20.38 -12.66
C PRO A 60 -8.15 19.40 -12.00
N ILE A 61 -7.63 18.48 -11.16
CA ILE A 61 -8.41 17.47 -10.43
C ILE A 61 -9.59 18.14 -9.68
N SER A 62 -10.81 17.86 -10.11
CA SER A 62 -12.07 18.43 -9.58
C SER A 62 -12.57 17.74 -8.28
N ALA A 63 -11.64 17.30 -7.42
CA ALA A 63 -12.02 16.62 -6.18
C ALA A 63 -12.35 17.65 -5.09
N THR A 64 -13.54 17.53 -4.49
CA THR A 64 -13.98 18.41 -3.41
C THR A 64 -13.84 17.69 -2.06
N ALA A 65 -13.26 18.36 -1.07
CA ALA A 65 -13.14 17.84 0.29
C ALA A 65 -14.49 17.89 1.03
N GLY A 66 -14.74 16.90 1.87
CA GLY A 66 -15.88 16.78 2.75
C GLY A 66 -15.50 16.26 4.13
N TYR A 67 -16.41 16.45 5.08
CA TYR A 67 -16.26 16.01 6.45
C TYR A 67 -17.49 15.22 6.87
N PHE A 68 -17.27 14.13 7.60
CA PHE A 68 -18.29 13.23 8.07
C PHE A 68 -18.08 12.95 9.57
N GLN A 69 -19.14 12.97 10.37
CA GLN A 69 -19.05 12.62 11.78
C GLN A 69 -19.16 11.10 11.91
N GLN A 70 -18.03 10.46 12.19
CA GLN A 70 -17.91 9.01 12.33
C GLN A 70 -17.95 8.63 13.82
N LEU A 71 -18.47 7.45 14.15
CA LEU A 71 -18.45 6.92 15.51
C LEU A 71 -17.04 6.56 15.94
N ILE A 72 -16.65 6.91 17.16
CA ILE A 72 -15.36 6.46 17.72
C ILE A 72 -15.37 4.94 17.88
N ASP A 73 -16.47 4.39 18.42
CA ASP A 73 -16.68 2.96 18.60
C ASP A 73 -18.09 2.58 18.12
N HIS A 74 -18.16 1.74 17.09
CA HIS A 74 -19.43 1.26 16.54
C HIS A 74 -20.19 0.34 17.51
N LYS A 75 -19.50 -0.31 18.45
CA LYS A 75 -20.13 -1.15 19.50
C LYS A 75 -20.64 -0.32 20.66
N ASN A 76 -20.17 0.91 20.81
CA ASN A 76 -20.61 1.86 21.84
C ASN A 76 -20.74 3.29 21.30
N PRO A 77 -21.84 3.60 20.58
CA PRO A 77 -22.07 4.93 20.01
C PRO A 77 -22.11 6.07 21.04
N SER A 78 -22.37 5.76 22.32
CA SER A 78 -22.39 6.77 23.39
C SER A 78 -21.03 7.41 23.67
N LEU A 79 -19.94 6.78 23.20
CA LEU A 79 -18.59 7.30 23.31
C LEU A 79 -18.38 8.59 22.49
N GLY A 80 -19.24 8.84 21.50
CA GLY A 80 -19.23 10.04 20.68
C GLY A 80 -18.67 9.81 19.28
N THR A 81 -18.34 10.91 18.63
CA THR A 81 -17.92 10.94 17.23
C THR A 81 -16.57 11.64 17.06
N PHE A 82 -15.91 11.36 15.94
CA PHE A 82 -14.78 12.12 15.44
C PHE A 82 -15.06 12.57 14.00
N THR A 83 -14.35 13.61 13.55
CA THR A 83 -14.47 14.08 12.18
C THR A 83 -13.57 13.26 11.26
N GLN A 84 -14.19 12.54 10.31
CA GLN A 84 -13.52 11.81 9.25
C GLN A 84 -13.54 12.65 7.96
N ARG A 85 -12.40 12.74 7.28
CA ARG A 85 -12.26 13.43 6.00
C ARG A 85 -12.55 12.48 4.84
N TYR A 86 -13.09 13.04 3.77
CA TYR A 86 -13.23 12.36 2.49
C TYR A 86 -13.13 13.37 1.34
N TRP A 87 -12.87 12.87 0.13
CA TRP A 87 -12.89 13.67 -1.09
C TRP A 87 -13.80 12.99 -2.09
N TRP A 88 -14.55 13.78 -2.84
CA TRP A 88 -15.47 13.27 -3.84
C TRP A 88 -15.29 13.99 -5.18
N ASN A 89 -15.55 13.27 -6.26
CA ASN A 89 -15.66 13.78 -7.61
C ASN A 89 -16.99 13.28 -8.21
N ALA A 90 -17.80 14.21 -8.70
CA ALA A 90 -19.10 13.94 -9.31
C ALA A 90 -19.16 14.33 -10.79
N ASP A 91 -18.02 14.51 -11.47
CA ASP A 91 -17.93 14.93 -12.88
C ASP A 91 -18.66 13.96 -13.82
N HIS A 92 -18.77 12.69 -13.42
CA HIS A 92 -19.46 11.64 -14.18
C HIS A 92 -20.80 11.22 -13.57
N TYR A 93 -21.24 11.85 -12.48
CA TYR A 93 -22.47 11.50 -11.79
C TYR A 93 -23.69 11.87 -12.64
N ALA A 94 -24.47 10.86 -13.05
CA ALA A 94 -25.61 11.04 -13.96
C ALA A 94 -26.87 11.60 -13.26
N GLY A 95 -26.79 11.93 -11.97
CA GLY A 95 -27.87 12.50 -11.17
C GLY A 95 -28.46 11.52 -10.15
N PRO A 96 -29.54 11.91 -9.44
CA PRO A 96 -30.12 11.15 -8.33
C PRO A 96 -30.36 9.67 -8.65
N GLY A 97 -29.87 8.78 -7.78
CA GLY A 97 -29.99 7.33 -7.92
C GLY A 97 -28.87 6.66 -8.72
N SER A 98 -27.85 7.42 -9.15
CA SER A 98 -26.68 6.89 -9.85
C SER A 98 -25.69 6.21 -8.89
N PRO A 99 -24.79 5.34 -9.39
CA PRO A 99 -23.86 4.59 -8.55
C PRO A 99 -22.88 5.46 -7.78
N ILE A 100 -22.38 4.95 -6.65
CA ILE A 100 -21.27 5.55 -5.90
C ILE A 100 -20.12 4.56 -5.84
N VAL A 101 -18.92 4.97 -6.25
CA VAL A 101 -17.69 4.18 -6.13
C VAL A 101 -16.89 4.71 -4.96
N LEU A 102 -16.79 3.92 -3.90
CA LEU A 102 -15.99 4.22 -2.73
C LEU A 102 -14.63 3.52 -2.85
N ASN A 103 -13.56 4.31 -2.91
CA ASN A 103 -12.21 3.82 -2.74
C ASN A 103 -11.95 3.62 -1.23
N ALA A 104 -11.74 2.36 -0.84
CA ALA A 104 -11.45 1.96 0.52
C ALA A 104 -10.23 2.72 1.07
N PRO A 105 -10.25 3.09 2.37
CA PRO A 105 -9.21 3.88 2.99
C PRO A 105 -7.92 3.07 3.12
N GLY A 106 -6.77 3.73 2.93
CA GLY A 106 -5.44 3.14 3.11
C GLY A 106 -4.71 3.64 4.36
N GLU A 107 -3.53 3.08 4.59
CA GLU A 107 -2.69 3.20 5.79
C GLU A 107 -1.84 4.49 5.77
N SER A 108 -2.42 5.58 5.28
CA SER A 108 -1.74 6.87 5.09
C SER A 108 -2.71 8.05 5.16
N ASN A 109 -2.15 9.25 5.34
CA ASN A 109 -2.90 10.49 5.11
C ASN A 109 -3.42 10.50 3.66
N ALA A 110 -4.70 10.82 3.48
CA ALA A 110 -5.35 10.82 2.17
C ALA A 110 -5.12 12.10 1.33
N ASP A 111 -4.43 13.11 1.87
CA ASP A 111 -3.95 14.26 1.08
C ASP A 111 -3.05 13.78 -0.08
N GLY A 112 -3.30 14.24 -1.31
CA GLY A 112 -2.62 13.78 -2.53
C GLY A 112 -3.26 12.57 -3.20
N TYR A 113 -4.20 11.87 -2.56
CA TYR A 113 -4.86 10.70 -3.15
C TYR A 113 -6.13 11.02 -3.93
N GLN A 114 -6.43 12.31 -4.17
CA GLN A 114 -7.62 12.76 -4.89
C GLN A 114 -7.68 12.23 -6.33
N GLY A 115 -6.53 11.96 -6.95
CA GLY A 115 -6.46 11.31 -8.26
C GLY A 115 -7.23 9.98 -8.34
N TYR A 116 -7.45 9.30 -7.20
CA TYR A 116 -8.26 8.08 -7.13
C TYR A 116 -9.74 8.29 -7.45
N THR A 117 -10.20 9.54 -7.44
CA THR A 117 -11.58 9.92 -7.82
C THR A 117 -11.72 10.23 -9.32
N THR A 118 -10.64 10.16 -10.09
CA THR A 118 -10.59 10.53 -11.51
C THR A 118 -10.32 9.31 -12.39
N ASN A 119 -10.50 9.44 -13.69
CA ASN A 119 -10.17 8.38 -14.66
C ASN A 119 -8.67 8.11 -14.85
N ARG A 120 -7.79 8.72 -14.03
CA ARG A 120 -6.38 8.33 -13.90
C ARG A 120 -6.22 7.00 -13.17
N THR A 121 -7.25 6.58 -12.43
CA THR A 121 -7.26 5.35 -11.66
C THR A 121 -8.53 4.53 -11.87
N LEU A 122 -8.49 3.27 -11.46
CA LEU A 122 -9.58 2.34 -11.66
C LEU A 122 -10.89 2.71 -10.94
N PRO A 123 -10.91 3.19 -9.67
CA PRO A 123 -12.16 3.61 -9.03
C PRO A 123 -12.86 4.76 -9.77
N GLY A 124 -12.12 5.76 -10.25
CA GLY A 124 -12.70 6.84 -11.04
C GLY A 124 -13.16 6.38 -12.43
N LEU A 125 -12.47 5.40 -13.04
CA LEU A 125 -12.94 4.75 -14.27
C LEU A 125 -14.24 3.96 -14.08
N PHE A 126 -14.39 3.26 -12.96
CA PHE A 126 -15.66 2.61 -12.63
C PHE A 126 -16.78 3.63 -12.51
N ALA A 127 -16.53 4.78 -11.85
CA ALA A 127 -17.50 5.86 -11.76
C ALA A 127 -17.83 6.42 -13.16
N GLN A 128 -16.82 6.68 -13.99
CA GLN A 128 -17.02 7.13 -15.37
C GLN A 128 -17.87 6.16 -16.21
N ALA A 129 -17.52 4.87 -16.19
CA ALA A 129 -18.17 3.84 -17.01
C ALA A 129 -19.61 3.54 -16.57
N THR A 130 -19.94 3.83 -15.32
CA THR A 130 -21.26 3.56 -14.72
C THR A 130 -22.11 4.81 -14.52
N GLY A 131 -21.61 5.99 -14.90
CA GLY A 131 -22.29 7.27 -14.65
C GLY A 131 -22.41 7.61 -13.17
N GLY A 132 -21.47 7.14 -12.34
CA GLY A 132 -21.44 7.32 -10.90
C GLY A 132 -20.55 8.47 -10.44
N ALA A 133 -20.53 8.68 -9.12
CA ALA A 133 -19.55 9.53 -8.44
C ALA A 133 -18.46 8.67 -7.80
N ALA A 134 -17.25 9.21 -7.64
CA ALA A 134 -16.14 8.54 -6.96
C ALA A 134 -15.78 9.24 -5.65
N ILE A 135 -15.48 8.47 -4.61
CA ILE A 135 -15.15 8.97 -3.27
C ILE A 135 -13.87 8.30 -2.78
N VAL A 136 -12.96 9.07 -2.19
CA VAL A 136 -11.84 8.58 -1.38
C VAL A 136 -12.13 8.89 0.07
N LEU A 137 -12.19 7.86 0.90
CA LEU A 137 -12.35 7.99 2.35
C LEU A 137 -10.98 7.95 3.04
N GLU A 138 -10.74 8.82 4.02
CA GLU A 138 -9.54 8.73 4.87
C GLU A 138 -9.75 7.72 6.01
N HIS A 139 -8.72 6.94 6.32
CA HIS A 139 -8.79 5.93 7.36
C HIS A 139 -8.86 6.57 8.76
N ARG A 140 -9.62 5.98 9.69
CA ARG A 140 -9.55 6.34 11.11
C ARG A 140 -8.10 6.27 11.60
N TYR A 141 -7.65 7.26 12.36
CA TYR A 141 -6.28 7.44 12.87
C TYR A 141 -5.21 7.91 11.88
N TRP A 142 -5.52 8.15 10.60
CA TRP A 142 -4.56 8.75 9.67
C TRP A 142 -4.96 10.17 9.26
N GLY A 143 -3.94 10.98 8.94
CA GLY A 143 -4.11 12.35 8.48
C GLY A 143 -4.97 13.20 9.44
N GLY A 144 -6.01 13.82 8.90
CA GLY A 144 -6.95 14.63 9.67
C GLY A 144 -8.08 13.85 10.34
N SER A 145 -8.12 12.52 10.18
CA SER A 145 -9.25 11.66 10.58
C SER A 145 -8.92 10.83 11.81
N SER A 146 -8.59 11.46 12.93
CA SER A 146 -8.25 10.74 14.16
C SER A 146 -9.17 11.10 15.34
N PRO A 147 -9.70 10.11 16.08
CA PRO A 147 -10.44 10.37 17.32
C PRO A 147 -9.53 10.87 18.46
N TYR A 148 -8.22 10.58 18.41
CA TYR A 148 -7.24 11.01 19.42
C TYR A 148 -5.97 11.56 18.77
N LEU A 149 -5.37 12.58 19.38
CA LEU A 149 -4.14 13.20 18.88
C LEU A 149 -2.86 12.48 19.34
N ASN A 150 -2.96 11.73 20.44
CA ASN A 150 -1.88 10.98 21.04
C ASN A 150 -2.19 9.48 20.95
N LEU A 151 -1.34 8.73 20.27
CA LEU A 151 -1.53 7.33 19.91
C LEU A 151 -0.81 6.42 20.90
N THR A 152 -1.49 6.01 21.96
CA THR A 152 -0.97 5.10 22.99
C THR A 152 -1.68 3.75 22.91
N ALA A 153 -1.24 2.77 23.71
CA ALA A 153 -1.92 1.49 23.79
C ALA A 153 -3.40 1.63 24.24
N GLU A 154 -3.75 2.69 24.99
CA GLU A 154 -5.12 3.00 25.37
C GLU A 154 -5.92 3.59 24.20
N THR A 155 -5.41 4.67 23.58
CA THR A 155 -6.19 5.40 22.57
C THR A 155 -6.29 4.67 21.24
N LEU A 156 -5.40 3.72 20.96
CA LEU A 156 -5.44 2.89 19.75
C LEU A 156 -6.40 1.69 19.87
N GLN A 157 -7.05 1.45 21.01
CA GLN A 157 -7.98 0.31 21.15
C GLN A 157 -9.15 0.36 20.15
N TYR A 158 -9.50 1.53 19.60
CA TYR A 158 -10.53 1.67 18.57
C TYR A 158 -9.98 1.62 17.13
N LEU A 159 -8.67 1.43 16.97
CA LEU A 159 -8.06 1.07 15.70
C LEU A 159 -8.03 -0.45 15.59
N ASP A 160 -9.14 -1.02 15.13
CA ASP A 160 -9.32 -2.45 14.92
C ASP A 160 -10.10 -2.71 13.62
N LEU A 161 -10.09 -3.97 13.16
CA LEU A 161 -10.72 -4.35 11.89
C LEU A 161 -12.26 -4.22 11.91
N ASP A 162 -12.91 -4.49 13.04
CA ASP A 162 -14.38 -4.38 13.13
C ASP A 162 -14.81 -2.94 12.92
N ASN A 163 -14.13 -2.03 13.61
CA ASN A 163 -14.35 -0.60 13.53
C ASN A 163 -14.01 -0.05 12.12
N ALA A 164 -12.95 -0.53 11.48
CA ALA A 164 -12.62 -0.14 10.10
C ALA A 164 -13.68 -0.59 9.07
N ILE A 165 -14.23 -1.80 9.21
CA ILE A 165 -15.33 -2.28 8.35
C ILE A 165 -16.61 -1.50 8.64
N ALA A 166 -16.93 -1.28 9.91
CA ALA A 166 -18.14 -0.56 10.30
C ALA A 166 -18.10 0.92 9.86
N ASP A 167 -16.91 1.54 9.79
CA ASP A 167 -16.76 2.88 9.23
C ASP A 167 -17.24 2.97 7.79
N LEU A 168 -16.87 1.99 6.95
CA LEU A 168 -17.27 1.95 5.55
C LEU A 168 -18.78 1.87 5.38
N ILE A 169 -19.43 1.02 6.20
CA ILE A 169 -20.88 0.82 6.17
C ILE A 169 -21.59 2.07 6.67
N TYR A 170 -21.22 2.54 7.85
CA TYR A 170 -21.84 3.71 8.46
C TYR A 170 -21.64 4.95 7.59
N PHE A 171 -20.48 5.13 6.98
CA PHE A 171 -20.25 6.20 6.01
C PHE A 171 -21.22 6.08 4.83
N ALA A 172 -21.28 4.92 4.17
CA ALA A 172 -22.15 4.73 3.01
C ALA A 172 -23.63 4.97 3.32
N GLU A 173 -24.10 4.50 4.48
CA GLU A 173 -25.49 4.64 4.91
C GLU A 173 -25.83 6.07 5.36
N GLN A 174 -24.91 6.77 6.04
CA GLN A 174 -25.24 8.01 6.75
C GLN A 174 -24.71 9.28 6.06
N VAL A 175 -23.70 9.20 5.19
CA VAL A 175 -23.10 10.39 4.58
C VAL A 175 -24.12 11.21 3.79
N SER A 176 -24.18 12.51 4.04
CA SER A 176 -24.93 13.44 3.20
C SER A 176 -24.01 13.93 2.09
N LEU A 177 -24.28 13.51 0.85
CA LEU A 177 -23.46 13.86 -0.31
C LEU A 177 -23.95 15.19 -0.90
N PRO A 178 -23.11 16.24 -0.99
CA PRO A 178 -23.53 17.54 -1.48
C PRO A 178 -24.11 17.54 -2.91
N PHE A 179 -23.65 16.60 -3.74
CA PHE A 179 -24.12 16.41 -5.12
C PHE A 179 -25.37 15.52 -5.24
N ASP A 180 -25.83 14.91 -4.13
CA ASP A 180 -27.07 14.12 -4.05
C ASP A 180 -27.91 14.51 -2.81
N PRO A 181 -28.44 15.75 -2.77
CA PRO A 181 -29.12 16.28 -1.59
C PRO A 181 -30.42 15.52 -1.23
N THR A 182 -30.98 14.75 -2.17
CA THR A 182 -32.18 13.93 -1.93
C THR A 182 -31.87 12.57 -1.30
N GLY A 183 -30.58 12.18 -1.20
CA GLY A 183 -30.19 10.86 -0.70
C GLY A 183 -30.77 9.72 -1.54
N SER A 184 -30.85 9.94 -2.86
CA SER A 184 -31.38 8.96 -3.82
C SER A 184 -30.33 7.92 -4.20
N SER A 185 -29.05 8.23 -3.99
CA SER A 185 -27.90 7.36 -4.26
C SER A 185 -27.40 6.65 -3.01
N LYS A 186 -28.27 6.44 -2.02
CA LYS A 186 -27.97 5.64 -0.82
C LYS A 186 -27.89 4.14 -1.16
N PRO A 187 -27.16 3.33 -0.37
CA PRO A 187 -26.95 1.90 -0.66
C PRO A 187 -28.21 1.05 -0.88
N ASP A 188 -29.35 1.44 -0.28
CA ASP A 188 -30.65 0.77 -0.45
C ASP A 188 -31.35 1.09 -1.78
N LYS A 189 -30.92 2.17 -2.46
CA LYS A 189 -31.58 2.74 -3.65
C LYS A 189 -30.69 2.77 -4.89
N ALA A 190 -29.38 2.79 -4.71
CA ALA A 190 -28.38 2.80 -5.79
C ALA A 190 -27.21 1.88 -5.45
N PRO A 191 -26.52 1.32 -6.45
CA PRO A 191 -25.41 0.43 -6.21
C PRO A 191 -24.19 1.21 -5.71
N TRP A 192 -23.66 0.76 -4.57
CA TRP A 192 -22.35 1.19 -4.07
C TRP A 192 -21.29 0.17 -4.46
N VAL A 193 -20.16 0.64 -4.97
CA VAL A 193 -18.99 -0.18 -5.29
C VAL A 193 -17.90 0.10 -4.26
N LEU A 194 -17.28 -0.94 -3.71
CA LEU A 194 -16.10 -0.79 -2.86
C LEU A 194 -14.86 -1.26 -3.62
N SER A 195 -13.83 -0.43 -3.68
CA SER A 195 -12.60 -0.72 -4.43
C SER A 195 -11.38 -0.41 -3.60
N GLY A 196 -10.37 -1.28 -3.60
CA GLY A 196 -9.11 -1.03 -2.93
C GLY A 196 -7.98 -1.90 -3.43
N CYS A 197 -6.76 -1.55 -3.04
CA CYS A 197 -5.61 -2.42 -3.24
C CYS A 197 -4.77 -2.57 -1.98
N SER A 198 -4.03 -3.68 -1.84
CA SER A 198 -3.23 -3.99 -0.65
C SER A 198 -4.13 -4.22 0.57
N TYR A 199 -3.86 -3.64 1.74
CA TYR A 199 -4.82 -3.70 2.84
C TYR A 199 -6.17 -3.02 2.53
N PRO A 200 -6.30 -1.91 1.77
CA PRO A 200 -7.61 -1.49 1.27
C PRO A 200 -8.33 -2.56 0.44
N GLY A 201 -7.59 -3.38 -0.32
CA GLY A 201 -8.14 -4.50 -1.08
C GLY A 201 -8.57 -5.65 -0.16
N ALA A 202 -7.78 -5.95 0.87
CA ALA A 202 -8.13 -6.91 1.90
C ALA A 202 -9.35 -6.45 2.71
N LEU A 203 -9.40 -5.17 3.12
CA LEU A 203 -10.53 -4.54 3.78
C LEU A 203 -11.79 -4.62 2.92
N THR A 204 -11.67 -4.40 1.60
CA THR A 204 -12.77 -4.58 0.64
C THR A 204 -13.32 -6.01 0.65
N ALA A 205 -12.42 -7.01 0.59
CA ALA A 205 -12.80 -8.42 0.67
C ALA A 205 -13.39 -8.81 2.04
N TRP A 206 -12.80 -8.32 3.13
CA TRP A 206 -13.28 -8.58 4.48
C TRP A 206 -14.62 -7.91 4.75
N THR A 207 -14.91 -6.74 4.17
CA THR A 207 -16.25 -6.16 4.20
C THR A 207 -17.27 -7.04 3.47
N ASN A 208 -16.92 -7.61 2.29
CA ASN A 208 -17.78 -8.58 1.61
C ASN A 208 -18.05 -9.82 2.48
N ALA A 209 -17.03 -10.31 3.19
CA ALA A 209 -17.10 -11.50 4.02
C ALA A 209 -17.91 -11.31 5.32
N LEU A 210 -17.59 -10.24 6.05
CA LEU A 210 -18.03 -10.04 7.42
C LEU A 210 -19.28 -9.17 7.53
N ALA A 211 -19.53 -8.32 6.53
CA ALA A 211 -20.65 -7.39 6.55
C ALA A 211 -21.21 -7.13 5.13
N PRO A 212 -21.67 -8.19 4.43
CA PRO A 212 -22.26 -8.04 3.11
C PRO A 212 -23.58 -7.24 3.17
N GLY A 213 -23.94 -6.65 2.04
CA GLY A 213 -25.27 -6.07 1.82
C GLY A 213 -25.29 -4.55 1.61
N THR A 214 -24.31 -3.82 2.15
CA THR A 214 -24.19 -2.37 1.90
C THR A 214 -23.61 -2.10 0.52
N PHE A 215 -22.51 -2.76 0.17
CA PHE A 215 -21.90 -2.62 -1.14
C PHE A 215 -22.43 -3.70 -2.08
N TRP A 216 -22.69 -3.29 -3.32
CA TRP A 216 -23.24 -4.15 -4.37
C TRP A 216 -22.17 -4.96 -5.09
N ALA A 217 -21.00 -4.36 -5.33
CA ALA A 217 -19.87 -4.95 -6.04
C ALA A 217 -18.54 -4.50 -5.45
N TYR A 218 -17.50 -5.33 -5.65
CA TYR A 218 -16.23 -5.24 -4.96
C TYR A 218 -15.06 -5.45 -5.92
N HIS A 219 -14.05 -4.57 -5.83
CA HIS A 219 -12.80 -4.68 -6.58
C HIS A 219 -11.62 -4.81 -5.60
N CYS A 220 -10.98 -5.98 -5.62
CA CYS A 220 -9.93 -6.37 -4.68
C CYS A 220 -8.60 -6.59 -5.42
N SER A 221 -7.84 -5.51 -5.62
CA SER A 221 -6.50 -5.57 -6.20
C SER A 221 -5.44 -5.88 -5.14
N SER A 222 -4.45 -6.72 -5.47
CA SER A 222 -3.40 -7.23 -4.59
C SER A 222 -3.84 -7.45 -3.14
N ALA A 223 -5.02 -8.04 -2.95
CA ALA A 223 -5.72 -8.05 -1.68
C ALA A 223 -5.09 -9.07 -0.74
N VAL A 224 -4.35 -8.58 0.26
CA VAL A 224 -3.65 -9.37 1.28
C VAL A 224 -4.63 -9.92 2.32
N VAL A 225 -5.44 -10.90 1.91
CA VAL A 225 -6.55 -11.44 2.72
C VAL A 225 -6.11 -12.46 3.76
N GLU A 226 -4.96 -13.11 3.57
CA GLU A 226 -4.40 -14.12 4.47
C GLU A 226 -3.31 -13.50 5.34
N ALA A 227 -3.56 -13.32 6.64
CA ALA A 227 -2.55 -12.88 7.60
C ALA A 227 -1.46 -13.95 7.76
N ILE A 228 -0.20 -13.57 7.55
CA ILE A 228 0.94 -14.50 7.58
C ILE A 228 2.00 -13.96 8.55
N SER A 229 2.26 -14.73 9.60
CA SER A 229 3.15 -14.32 10.70
C SER A 229 4.61 -14.14 10.26
N THR A 230 5.11 -15.03 9.41
CA THR A 230 6.46 -14.98 8.85
C THR A 230 6.36 -15.07 7.33
N LEU A 231 6.28 -13.90 6.68
CA LEU A 231 6.03 -13.78 5.25
C LEU A 231 7.35 -13.83 4.45
N TRP A 232 8.09 -14.93 4.56
CA TRP A 232 9.33 -15.12 3.82
C TRP A 232 9.10 -15.21 2.30
N GLN A 233 7.91 -15.66 1.89
CA GLN A 233 7.51 -15.79 0.50
C GLN A 233 7.50 -14.45 -0.23
N TYR A 234 7.44 -13.33 0.52
CA TYR A 234 7.48 -11.97 -0.03
C TYR A 234 8.65 -11.76 -1.01
N PHE A 235 9.78 -12.40 -0.73
CA PHE A 235 11.00 -12.23 -1.51
C PHE A 235 11.09 -13.12 -2.75
N SER A 236 10.26 -14.15 -2.89
CA SER A 236 10.32 -15.06 -4.03
C SER A 236 9.84 -14.40 -5.34
N PRO A 237 8.73 -13.62 -5.38
CA PRO A 237 8.37 -12.82 -6.55
C PRO A 237 9.43 -11.77 -6.92
N ILE A 238 10.08 -11.16 -5.93
CA ILE A 238 11.17 -10.20 -6.16
C ILE A 238 12.34 -10.90 -6.84
N GLU A 239 12.74 -12.08 -6.36
CA GLU A 239 13.80 -12.88 -6.99
C GLU A 239 13.49 -13.21 -8.46
N GLN A 240 12.23 -13.54 -8.75
CA GLN A 240 11.79 -13.86 -10.11
C GLN A 240 11.87 -12.65 -11.04
N ALA A 241 11.64 -11.44 -10.51
CA ALA A 241 11.78 -10.19 -11.25
C ALA A 241 13.23 -9.72 -11.43
N MET A 242 14.16 -10.20 -10.60
CA MET A 242 15.57 -9.82 -10.68
C MET A 242 16.29 -10.41 -11.92
N PRO A 243 17.23 -9.66 -12.51
CA PRO A 243 18.21 -10.24 -13.43
C PRO A 243 18.94 -11.43 -12.79
N ARG A 244 19.16 -12.51 -13.54
CA ARG A 244 19.71 -13.77 -13.00
C ARG A 244 21.10 -13.63 -12.42
N ASN A 245 21.93 -12.76 -13.00
CA ASN A 245 23.24 -12.42 -12.45
C ASN A 245 23.13 -11.79 -11.05
N CYS A 246 22.30 -10.77 -10.92
CA CYS A 246 22.03 -10.06 -9.68
C CYS A 246 21.48 -10.99 -8.59
N SER A 247 20.49 -11.85 -8.91
CA SER A 247 19.94 -12.75 -7.90
C SER A 247 20.92 -13.85 -7.51
N ALA A 248 21.76 -14.34 -8.42
CA ALA A 248 22.83 -15.29 -8.11
C ALA A 248 23.89 -14.68 -7.17
N ASP A 249 24.34 -13.46 -7.43
CA ASP A 249 25.33 -12.78 -6.60
C ASP A 249 24.78 -12.28 -5.27
N MET A 250 23.55 -11.78 -5.22
CA MET A 250 22.88 -11.42 -3.98
C MET A 250 22.81 -12.63 -3.03
N ARG A 251 22.43 -13.82 -3.53
CA ARG A 251 22.45 -15.06 -2.75
C ARG A 251 23.84 -15.40 -2.20
N ARG A 252 24.90 -15.21 -3.00
CA ARG A 252 26.28 -15.43 -2.55
C ARG A 252 26.65 -14.45 -1.44
N VAL A 253 26.27 -13.18 -1.57
CA VAL A 253 26.52 -12.14 -0.57
C VAL A 253 25.79 -12.45 0.73
N ILE A 254 24.48 -12.72 0.69
CA ILE A 254 23.69 -13.04 1.88
C ILE A 254 24.20 -14.30 2.57
N LYS A 255 24.50 -15.35 1.82
CA LYS A 255 25.14 -16.56 2.37
C LYS A 255 26.46 -16.25 3.09
N HIS A 256 27.28 -15.36 2.56
CA HIS A 256 28.52 -14.95 3.21
C HIS A 256 28.26 -14.11 4.47
N VAL A 257 27.28 -13.19 4.41
CA VAL A 257 26.82 -12.42 5.57
C VAL A 257 26.42 -13.37 6.70
N ASP A 258 25.53 -14.32 6.43
CA ASP A 258 25.06 -15.31 7.42
C ASP A 258 26.22 -16.10 8.02
N GLN A 259 27.16 -16.57 7.19
CA GLN A 259 28.35 -17.28 7.68
C GLN A 259 29.20 -16.43 8.63
N VAL A 260 29.37 -15.13 8.35
CA VAL A 260 30.14 -14.23 9.20
C VAL A 260 29.38 -13.88 10.48
N LEU A 261 28.07 -13.66 10.40
CA LEU A 261 27.25 -13.39 11.58
C LEU A 261 27.18 -14.60 12.52
N SER A 262 26.97 -15.80 11.98
CA SER A 262 26.89 -17.04 12.76
C SER A 262 28.25 -17.50 13.32
N ASN A 263 29.32 -17.46 12.52
CA ASN A 263 30.59 -18.12 12.85
C ASN A 263 31.81 -17.17 12.94
N GLY A 264 31.64 -15.89 12.62
CA GLY A 264 32.71 -14.91 12.67
C GLY A 264 33.10 -14.52 14.10
N THR A 265 34.33 -14.00 14.26
CA THR A 265 34.70 -13.29 15.50
C THR A 265 33.99 -11.94 15.57
N ALA A 266 33.98 -11.31 16.75
CA ALA A 266 33.42 -9.96 16.91
C ALA A 266 34.06 -8.97 15.93
N GLU A 267 35.37 -9.06 15.69
CA GLU A 267 36.10 -8.21 14.75
C GLU A 267 35.67 -8.47 13.30
N LYS A 268 35.39 -9.73 12.93
CA LYS A 268 34.89 -10.07 11.58
C LYS A 268 33.49 -9.52 11.34
N ARG A 269 32.58 -9.67 12.33
CA ARG A 269 31.23 -9.09 12.27
C ARG A 269 31.29 -7.57 12.19
N GLN A 270 32.08 -6.94 13.06
CA GLN A 270 32.30 -5.50 13.05
C GLN A 270 32.84 -5.03 11.69
N ARG A 271 33.85 -5.71 11.14
CA ARG A 271 34.41 -5.37 9.82
C ARG A 271 33.38 -5.49 8.70
N LEU A 272 32.51 -6.50 8.75
CA LEU A 272 31.43 -6.67 7.79
C LEU A 272 30.41 -5.53 7.88
N LYS A 273 29.90 -5.22 9.08
CA LYS A 273 29.00 -4.07 9.28
C LYS A 273 29.64 -2.77 8.84
N THR A 274 30.88 -2.53 9.27
CA THR A 274 31.66 -1.38 8.86
C THR A 274 31.77 -1.33 7.35
N LEU A 275 32.03 -2.43 6.63
CA LEU A 275 32.12 -2.45 5.16
C LEU A 275 30.87 -1.89 4.48
N PHE A 276 29.67 -2.17 5.00
CA PHE A 276 28.40 -1.68 4.46
C PHE A 276 28.02 -0.28 4.95
N GLY A 277 28.75 0.30 5.92
CA GLY A 277 28.42 1.60 6.52
C GLY A 277 27.60 1.50 7.82
N PHE A 278 27.37 0.30 8.33
CA PHE A 278 26.59 0.05 9.55
C PHE A 278 27.47 -0.23 10.78
N GLY A 279 28.69 0.32 10.79
CA GLY A 279 29.68 0.02 11.84
C GLY A 279 29.20 0.31 13.26
N ASP A 280 28.33 1.30 13.44
CA ASP A 280 27.85 1.68 14.78
C ASP A 280 26.66 0.83 15.26
N LEU A 281 26.09 -0.05 14.40
CA LEU A 281 25.03 -0.97 14.82
C LEU A 281 25.60 -2.11 15.67
N LYS A 282 25.15 -2.17 16.93
CA LYS A 282 25.58 -3.17 17.90
C LYS A 282 25.00 -4.55 17.58
N HIS A 283 23.76 -4.60 17.15
CA HIS A 283 23.01 -5.83 16.97
C HIS A 283 23.12 -6.35 15.54
N ASP A 284 23.22 -7.68 15.38
CA ASP A 284 23.44 -8.31 14.08
C ASP A 284 22.14 -8.39 13.27
N ASP A 285 21.00 -8.50 13.93
CA ASP A 285 19.65 -8.50 13.35
C ASP A 285 19.26 -7.14 12.76
N ASP A 286 19.67 -6.01 13.35
CA ASP A 286 19.50 -4.68 12.74
C ASP A 286 20.27 -4.56 11.41
N PHE A 287 21.52 -5.05 11.38
CA PHE A 287 22.30 -5.07 10.15
C PHE A 287 21.69 -6.01 9.11
N ALA A 288 21.27 -7.21 9.51
CA ALA A 288 20.61 -8.19 8.65
C ALA A 288 19.30 -7.64 8.05
N SER A 289 18.48 -6.97 8.87
CA SER A 289 17.24 -6.29 8.46
C SER A 289 17.51 -5.22 7.40
N ALA A 290 18.50 -4.36 7.65
CA ALA A 290 18.87 -3.26 6.74
C ALA A 290 19.21 -3.71 5.31
N LEU A 291 19.74 -4.92 5.14
CA LEU A 291 20.08 -5.46 3.82
C LEU A 291 18.85 -5.83 2.98
N THR A 292 17.66 -5.93 3.59
CA THR A 292 16.42 -6.27 2.88
C THR A 292 15.70 -5.06 2.28
N ASN A 293 15.95 -3.85 2.81
CA ASN A 293 15.32 -2.60 2.37
C ASN A 293 15.23 -2.43 0.84
N PRO A 294 16.32 -2.57 0.06
CA PRO A 294 16.24 -2.34 -1.39
C PRO A 294 15.37 -3.36 -2.13
N LEU A 295 15.15 -4.56 -1.56
CA LEU A 295 14.23 -5.55 -2.11
C LEU A 295 12.78 -5.09 -1.95
N GLY A 296 12.42 -4.59 -0.76
CA GLY A 296 11.07 -4.10 -0.45
C GLY A 296 10.59 -2.98 -1.38
N LEU A 297 11.51 -2.14 -1.87
CA LEU A 297 11.21 -1.08 -2.84
C LEU A 297 10.62 -1.59 -4.17
N TRP A 298 10.79 -2.88 -4.49
CA TRP A 298 10.20 -3.49 -5.69
C TRP A 298 8.67 -3.34 -5.71
N GLN A 299 8.00 -3.38 -4.55
CA GLN A 299 6.54 -3.27 -4.48
C GLN A 299 6.02 -1.97 -5.13
N GLY A 300 6.78 -0.87 -5.03
CA GLY A 300 6.41 0.43 -5.59
C GLY A 300 6.62 0.55 -7.11
N THR A 301 7.11 -0.49 -7.78
CA THR A 301 7.44 -0.46 -9.21
C THR A 301 6.20 -0.24 -10.07
N GLN A 302 6.33 0.66 -11.04
CA GLN A 302 5.31 0.97 -12.04
C GLN A 302 5.89 0.72 -13.44
N PHE A 303 5.08 0.32 -14.40
CA PHE A 303 5.56 0.08 -15.76
C PHE A 303 6.08 1.34 -16.45
N TYR A 304 5.59 2.51 -16.06
CA TYR A 304 5.98 3.80 -16.65
C TYR A 304 7.22 4.44 -16.01
N THR A 305 7.80 3.86 -14.94
CA THR A 305 8.99 4.44 -14.28
C THR A 305 10.32 3.98 -14.89
N GLY A 306 10.34 2.83 -15.59
CA GLY A 306 11.53 2.33 -16.27
C GLY A 306 12.63 1.83 -15.31
N TYR A 307 13.64 2.66 -15.01
CA TYR A 307 14.80 2.29 -14.20
C TYR A 307 14.52 2.37 -12.70
N THR A 308 14.30 1.21 -12.07
CA THR A 308 13.83 1.10 -10.67
C THR A 308 14.97 1.13 -9.64
N ALA A 309 14.60 1.29 -8.36
CA ALA A 309 15.53 1.13 -7.24
C ALA A 309 16.17 -0.27 -7.20
N LEU A 310 15.40 -1.32 -7.52
CA LEU A 310 15.91 -2.68 -7.61
C LEU A 310 16.95 -2.82 -8.74
N ASN A 311 16.70 -2.21 -9.92
CA ASN A 311 17.67 -2.19 -11.01
C ASN A 311 18.97 -1.51 -10.58
N ARG A 312 18.86 -0.36 -9.88
CA ARG A 312 20.03 0.35 -9.36
C ARG A 312 20.82 -0.48 -8.37
N MET A 313 20.18 -1.17 -7.43
CA MET A 313 20.86 -2.09 -6.52
C MET A 313 21.59 -3.18 -7.30
N CYS A 314 20.91 -3.79 -8.28
CA CYS A 314 21.50 -4.83 -9.11
C CYS A 314 22.72 -4.35 -9.89
N ASP A 315 22.66 -3.16 -10.50
CA ASP A 315 23.81 -2.58 -11.20
C ASP A 315 24.99 -2.40 -10.25
N TYR A 316 24.75 -1.99 -9.00
CA TYR A 316 25.83 -1.90 -8.03
C TYR A 316 26.43 -3.26 -7.66
N ILE A 317 25.59 -4.27 -7.37
CA ILE A 317 26.02 -5.64 -7.08
C ILE A 317 26.87 -6.19 -8.24
N GLU A 318 26.40 -5.99 -9.46
CA GLU A 318 27.05 -6.42 -10.71
C GLU A 318 28.23 -5.54 -11.15
N ASN A 319 28.58 -4.52 -10.35
CA ASN A 319 29.66 -3.58 -10.63
C ASN A 319 29.47 -2.80 -11.96
N GLN A 320 28.21 -2.54 -12.33
CA GLN A 320 27.71 -1.80 -13.49
C GLN A 320 26.99 -0.50 -13.11
N TRP A 321 27.24 0.07 -11.92
CA TRP A 321 26.61 1.32 -11.48
C TRP A 321 26.83 2.47 -12.49
N PRO A 322 26.00 3.53 -12.48
CA PRO A 322 26.12 4.64 -13.43
C PRO A 322 27.55 5.21 -13.50
N GLY A 323 28.15 5.15 -14.69
CA GLY A 323 29.54 5.58 -14.95
C GLY A 323 30.62 4.52 -14.71
N ALA A 324 30.27 3.29 -14.35
CA ALA A 324 31.20 2.16 -14.31
C ALA A 324 31.68 1.80 -15.72
N ASN A 325 32.97 1.48 -15.85
CA ASN A 325 33.58 0.99 -17.08
C ASN A 325 33.90 -0.50 -16.90
N GLY A 326 33.20 -1.37 -17.62
CA GLY A 326 33.44 -2.81 -17.58
C GLY A 326 32.52 -3.57 -18.53
N PRO A 327 32.85 -4.81 -18.90
CA PRO A 327 31.93 -5.65 -19.65
C PRO A 327 30.71 -5.99 -18.78
N ALA A 328 29.53 -6.04 -19.41
CA ALA A 328 28.32 -6.52 -18.75
C ALA A 328 28.52 -7.98 -18.27
N PRO A 329 28.17 -8.32 -17.02
CA PRO A 329 28.34 -9.67 -16.51
C PRO A 329 27.38 -10.66 -17.18
N GLY A 330 27.85 -11.90 -17.36
CA GLY A 330 27.01 -13.01 -17.77
C GLY A 330 26.04 -13.45 -16.66
N PRO A 331 25.18 -14.46 -16.91
CA PRO A 331 24.13 -14.89 -15.96
C PRO A 331 24.66 -15.39 -14.61
N GLU A 332 25.93 -15.76 -14.52
CA GLU A 332 26.58 -16.17 -13.27
C GLU A 332 26.99 -14.99 -12.37
N GLY A 333 26.91 -13.75 -12.87
CA GLY A 333 27.33 -12.55 -12.15
C GLY A 333 28.84 -12.32 -12.10
N VAL A 334 29.26 -11.46 -11.18
CA VAL A 334 30.65 -11.05 -10.93
C VAL A 334 31.32 -11.84 -9.80
N GLY A 335 30.55 -12.62 -9.05
CA GLY A 335 31.02 -13.47 -7.95
C GLY A 335 31.20 -12.71 -6.62
N LEU A 336 31.25 -13.47 -5.51
CA LEU A 336 31.19 -12.96 -4.15
C LEU A 336 32.09 -11.75 -3.87
N CYS A 337 33.37 -11.82 -4.23
CA CYS A 337 34.34 -10.77 -3.89
C CYS A 337 34.03 -9.40 -4.51
N LYS A 338 33.44 -9.38 -5.71
CA LYS A 338 33.01 -8.15 -6.39
C LYS A 338 31.61 -7.76 -5.95
N ALA A 339 30.70 -8.73 -5.86
CA ALA A 339 29.31 -8.52 -5.46
C ALA A 339 29.19 -7.87 -4.08
N ILE A 340 29.91 -8.38 -3.06
CA ILE A 340 29.82 -7.83 -1.71
C ILE A 340 30.34 -6.39 -1.61
N LYS A 341 31.37 -6.05 -2.40
CA LYS A 341 31.91 -4.68 -2.47
C LYS A 341 30.94 -3.76 -3.22
N GLY A 342 30.33 -4.26 -4.29
CA GLY A 342 29.29 -3.56 -5.04
C GLY A 342 28.08 -3.24 -4.16
N PHE A 343 27.57 -4.23 -3.43
CA PHE A 343 26.45 -4.04 -2.52
C PHE A 343 26.79 -3.11 -1.35
N ALA A 344 27.98 -3.26 -0.76
CA ALA A 344 28.46 -2.34 0.26
C ALA A 344 28.61 -0.90 -0.25
N LYS A 345 29.03 -0.71 -1.50
CA LYS A 345 29.07 0.60 -2.16
C LYS A 345 27.66 1.17 -2.33
N TYR A 346 26.70 0.38 -2.80
CA TYR A 346 25.28 0.78 -2.88
C TYR A 346 24.74 1.23 -1.53
N SER A 347 25.02 0.43 -0.49
CA SER A 347 24.60 0.72 0.88
C SER A 347 25.03 2.13 1.30
N ARG A 348 26.29 2.49 1.05
CA ARG A 348 26.84 3.79 1.46
C ARG A 348 26.45 4.97 0.58
N GLU A 349 26.29 4.74 -0.72
CA GLU A 349 26.09 5.83 -1.69
C GLU A 349 24.63 6.11 -1.99
N VAL A 350 23.78 5.10 -1.81
CA VAL A 350 22.37 5.16 -2.22
C VAL A 350 21.44 4.87 -1.05
N MET A 351 21.70 3.79 -0.29
CA MET A 351 20.74 3.31 0.71
C MET A 351 20.75 4.10 2.01
N ILE A 352 21.92 4.38 2.59
CA ILE A 352 22.07 5.11 3.85
C ILE A 352 21.79 6.61 3.67
N PRO A 353 22.29 7.30 2.62
CA PRO A 353 22.19 8.75 2.56
C PRO A 353 20.75 9.28 2.56
N GLY A 354 20.35 9.91 3.66
CA GLY A 354 19.04 10.53 3.86
C GLY A 354 17.94 9.56 4.33
N SER A 355 18.27 8.30 4.62
CA SER A 355 17.25 7.28 4.93
C SER A 355 16.60 7.46 6.30
N CYS A 356 17.28 8.08 7.26
CA CYS A 356 16.69 8.43 8.56
C CYS A 356 15.74 9.64 8.52
N GLY A 357 15.43 10.17 7.33
CA GLY A 357 14.47 11.25 7.15
C GLY A 357 15.04 12.67 7.32
N GLN A 358 14.15 13.65 7.17
CA GLN A 358 14.49 15.07 7.18
C GLN A 358 14.93 15.53 8.58
N GLY A 359 15.92 16.43 8.63
CA GLY A 359 16.45 16.96 9.89
C GLY A 359 17.44 16.03 10.61
N VAL A 360 17.68 14.82 10.09
CA VAL A 360 18.71 13.91 10.56
C VAL A 360 19.94 14.02 9.64
N PRO A 361 21.19 13.96 10.16
CA PRO A 361 22.39 13.96 9.31
C PRO A 361 22.29 12.92 8.19
N LYS A 362 22.69 13.31 6.98
CA LYS A 362 22.52 12.50 5.76
C LYS A 362 23.11 11.09 5.90
N ASP A 363 24.25 10.95 6.54
CA ASP A 363 24.95 9.66 6.68
C ASP A 363 24.60 8.95 8.01
N SER A 364 23.56 9.40 8.72
CA SER A 364 23.12 8.77 9.96
C SER A 364 22.52 7.39 9.71
N ILE A 365 22.77 6.48 10.64
CA ILE A 365 22.15 5.15 10.69
C ILE A 365 21.32 4.94 11.97
N ALA A 366 21.07 6.00 12.75
CA ALA A 366 20.39 5.90 14.04
C ALA A 366 18.99 5.28 13.93
N CYS A 367 18.32 5.50 12.82
CA CYS A 367 17.01 4.93 12.49
C CYS A 367 17.01 3.42 12.25
N TYR A 368 18.18 2.80 12.05
CA TYR A 368 18.32 1.34 11.91
C TYR A 368 18.56 0.64 13.25
N ASP A 369 18.82 1.37 14.34
CA ASP A 369 18.98 0.78 15.68
C ASP A 369 17.59 0.53 16.29
N SER A 370 17.06 -0.69 16.10
CA SER A 370 15.75 -1.05 16.65
C SER A 370 15.76 -1.26 18.17
N TYR A 371 16.94 -1.28 18.81
CA TYR A 371 17.08 -1.45 20.24
C TYR A 371 17.07 -0.13 21.01
N ASP A 372 17.30 1.00 20.33
CA ASP A 372 17.19 2.32 20.94
C ASP A 372 15.72 2.69 21.22
N LYS A 373 15.28 2.41 22.44
CA LYS A 373 13.93 2.77 22.93
C LYS A 373 13.67 4.27 23.00
N SER A 374 14.71 5.10 22.95
CA SER A 374 14.58 6.56 22.93
C SER A 374 14.37 7.11 21.51
N SER A 375 14.48 6.25 20.48
CA SER A 375 14.24 6.63 19.10
C SER A 375 12.87 7.30 18.92
N PRO A 376 12.79 8.39 18.13
CA PRO A 376 11.51 9.00 17.73
C PRO A 376 10.54 8.01 17.10
N MET A 377 11.05 6.93 16.47
CA MET A 377 10.20 5.87 15.94
C MET A 377 9.22 5.31 17.00
N TYR A 378 9.69 5.10 18.24
CA TYR A 378 8.88 4.51 19.30
C TYR A 378 8.18 5.56 20.15
N THR A 379 8.80 6.72 20.30
CA THR A 379 8.38 7.76 21.26
C THR A 379 7.48 8.83 20.64
N ASP A 380 7.49 9.01 19.32
CA ASP A 380 6.55 9.89 18.63
C ASP A 380 5.19 9.21 18.53
N THR A 381 4.28 9.66 19.40
CA THR A 381 2.90 9.17 19.47
C THR A 381 1.93 10.11 18.74
N SER A 382 2.40 11.10 17.99
CA SER A 382 1.51 11.97 17.22
C SER A 382 0.84 11.23 16.06
N VAL A 383 -0.31 11.73 15.59
CA VAL A 383 -0.99 11.17 14.40
C VAL A 383 -0.09 11.21 13.15
N ASN A 384 0.72 12.25 13.01
CA ASN A 384 1.60 12.46 11.86
C ASN A 384 3.01 11.89 12.07
N ASN A 385 3.20 10.97 13.03
CA ASN A 385 4.47 10.30 13.24
C ASN A 385 4.97 9.66 11.94
N THR A 386 6.28 9.70 11.72
CA THR A 386 6.91 9.13 10.53
C THR A 386 7.04 7.61 10.61
N ALA A 387 6.75 7.02 11.78
CA ALA A 387 6.89 5.60 12.06
C ALA A 387 5.73 4.73 11.52
N ASN A 388 4.66 5.37 11.01
CA ASN A 388 3.36 4.76 10.74
C ASN A 388 2.90 3.84 11.90
N ARG A 389 2.97 4.39 13.11
CA ARG A 389 2.61 3.73 14.36
C ARG A 389 1.23 3.07 14.32
N GLN A 390 0.30 3.63 13.56
CA GLN A 390 -1.03 3.11 13.33
C GLN A 390 -1.00 1.78 12.56
N TRP A 391 -0.18 1.67 11.52
CA TRP A 391 0.00 0.41 10.81
C TRP A 391 0.70 -0.62 11.70
N MET A 392 1.74 -0.20 12.42
CA MET A 392 2.38 -1.06 13.42
C MET A 392 1.40 -1.57 14.49
N TRP A 393 0.38 -0.77 14.82
CA TRP A 393 -0.69 -1.21 15.71
C TRP A 393 -1.49 -2.35 15.08
N PHE A 394 -1.91 -2.28 13.82
CA PHE A 394 -2.60 -3.40 13.18
C PHE A 394 -1.77 -4.69 13.19
N LEU A 395 -0.48 -4.58 12.87
CA LEU A 395 0.42 -5.74 12.84
C LEU A 395 0.63 -6.36 14.23
N CYS A 396 0.66 -5.54 15.30
CA CYS A 396 0.85 -6.00 16.67
C CYS A 396 -0.46 -6.30 17.43
N ASN A 397 -1.59 -5.66 17.08
CA ASN A 397 -2.86 -5.72 17.81
C ASN A 397 -3.95 -6.54 17.14
N GLU A 398 -4.17 -6.36 15.84
CA GLU A 398 -5.11 -7.17 15.05
C GLU A 398 -4.42 -8.41 14.48
N PRO A 399 -3.44 -8.95 15.23
CA PRO A 399 -2.13 -9.39 14.76
C PRO A 399 -2.07 -9.83 13.30
N PHE A 400 -2.02 -8.88 12.36
CA PHE A 400 -1.79 -9.23 10.95
C PHE A 400 -0.39 -9.79 10.73
N GLU A 401 0.57 -9.28 11.52
CA GLU A 401 1.99 -9.59 11.50
C GLU A 401 2.67 -9.32 10.15
N TYR A 402 2.33 -10.00 9.06
CA TYR A 402 2.86 -9.74 7.71
C TYR A 402 4.38 -9.54 7.63
N TRP A 403 5.14 -10.09 8.58
CA TRP A 403 6.54 -9.71 8.75
C TRP A 403 7.39 -10.30 7.65
N GLN A 404 7.94 -9.44 6.79
CA GLN A 404 8.80 -9.83 5.65
C GLN A 404 10.20 -10.20 6.16
N THR A 405 10.27 -11.34 6.82
CA THR A 405 11.48 -11.84 7.49
C THR A 405 11.87 -13.19 6.91
N TRP A 406 13.08 -13.63 7.23
CA TRP A 406 13.44 -15.02 7.02
C TRP A 406 12.58 -15.93 7.91
N GLY A 407 12.15 -17.06 7.38
CA GLY A 407 11.49 -18.12 8.14
C GLY A 407 11.88 -19.54 7.70
N PRO A 408 11.45 -20.56 8.46
CA PRO A 408 11.53 -21.94 8.01
C PRO A 408 10.83 -22.11 6.66
N GLY A 409 11.58 -22.52 5.63
CA GLY A 409 11.07 -22.67 4.26
C GLY A 409 11.53 -21.57 3.29
N SER A 410 12.19 -20.51 3.76
CA SER A 410 12.82 -19.49 2.90
C SER A 410 13.66 -20.13 1.78
N ASP A 411 13.30 -19.86 0.53
CA ASP A 411 13.95 -20.45 -0.66
C ASP A 411 14.63 -19.41 -1.56
N SER A 412 14.32 -18.12 -1.40
CA SER A 412 14.87 -17.05 -2.22
C SER A 412 16.38 -16.89 -2.04
N GLY A 413 16.88 -17.10 -0.82
CA GLY A 413 18.26 -16.83 -0.43
C GLY A 413 18.63 -15.34 -0.47
N LEU A 414 17.63 -14.45 -0.53
CA LEU A 414 17.84 -12.99 -0.58
C LEU A 414 17.80 -12.32 0.80
N VAL A 415 17.43 -13.06 1.84
CA VAL A 415 17.24 -12.56 3.21
C VAL A 415 18.08 -13.37 4.18
N SER A 416 18.75 -12.67 5.08
CA SER A 416 19.61 -13.25 6.11
C SER A 416 18.81 -14.05 7.14
N GLU A 417 19.33 -15.20 7.56
CA GLU A 417 18.75 -16.04 8.62
C GLU A 417 18.78 -15.37 10.02
N HIS A 418 19.47 -14.24 10.15
CA HIS A 418 19.52 -13.44 11.39
C HIS A 418 18.39 -12.39 11.47
N PHE A 419 17.65 -12.18 10.38
CA PHE A 419 16.49 -11.29 10.35
C PHE A 419 15.20 -12.12 10.37
N ILE A 420 14.75 -12.44 11.57
CA ILE A 420 13.59 -13.31 11.83
C ILE A 420 12.46 -12.55 12.51
N ARG A 421 11.27 -13.16 12.58
CA ARG A 421 10.06 -12.63 13.22
C ARG A 421 10.29 -11.97 14.60
N ASP A 422 11.16 -12.52 15.43
CA ASP A 422 11.46 -11.99 16.78
C ASP A 422 11.97 -10.53 16.75
N TYR A 423 12.58 -10.12 15.64
CA TYR A 423 12.97 -8.74 15.38
C TYR A 423 11.79 -7.79 15.57
N TYR A 424 10.62 -8.12 15.01
CA TYR A 424 9.42 -7.27 15.09
C TYR A 424 8.63 -7.46 16.38
N LEU A 425 8.58 -8.69 16.92
CA LEU A 425 7.91 -8.94 18.19
C LEU A 425 8.50 -8.10 19.33
N ARG A 426 9.82 -7.97 19.36
CA ARG A 426 10.51 -7.08 20.30
C ARG A 426 10.04 -5.63 20.15
N GLN A 427 9.88 -5.16 18.91
CA GLN A 427 9.50 -3.79 18.63
C GLN A 427 8.06 -3.48 18.99
N CYS A 428 7.12 -4.44 18.89
CA CYS A 428 5.74 -4.23 19.34
C CYS A 428 5.66 -3.71 20.79
N ALA A 429 6.53 -4.22 21.68
CA ALA A 429 6.58 -3.77 23.07
C ALA A 429 7.21 -2.37 23.24
N ASN A 430 8.10 -1.97 22.33
CA ASN A 430 8.69 -0.63 22.31
C ASN A 430 7.71 0.40 21.74
N PHE A 431 7.01 0.05 20.66
CA PHE A 431 5.94 0.86 20.10
C PHE A 431 4.83 1.03 21.13
N PHE A 432 4.31 -0.06 21.71
CA PHE A 432 3.08 -0.03 22.50
C PHE A 432 3.30 -0.50 23.93
N PRO A 433 4.00 0.32 24.76
CA PRO A 433 4.05 0.05 26.19
C PRO A 433 2.64 0.11 26.79
N ASP A 434 2.41 -0.70 27.82
CA ASP A 434 1.11 -0.78 28.48
C ASP A 434 0.73 0.58 29.10
N VAL A 435 -0.56 0.93 29.01
CA VAL A 435 -1.14 2.08 29.69
C VAL A 435 -2.26 1.56 30.58
N GLY A 436 -2.02 1.51 31.90
CA GLY A 436 -2.97 0.86 32.81
C GLY A 436 -3.19 -0.61 32.46
N SER A 437 -4.43 -0.98 32.12
CA SER A 437 -4.79 -2.33 31.63
C SER A 437 -4.76 -2.47 30.10
N PHE A 438 -4.50 -1.39 29.37
CA PHE A 438 -4.51 -1.38 27.92
C PHE A 438 -3.18 -1.87 27.34
N THR A 439 -3.26 -2.82 26.41
CA THR A 439 -2.12 -3.41 25.72
C THR A 439 -2.53 -3.96 24.35
N TYR A 440 -1.55 -4.31 23.52
CA TYR A 440 -1.73 -4.82 22.16
C TYR A 440 -2.07 -6.34 22.14
N GLY A 441 -2.76 -6.75 21.09
CA GLY A 441 -3.26 -8.11 20.86
C GLY A 441 -2.26 -9.26 20.96
N LEU A 442 -1.07 -9.16 20.35
CA LEU A 442 -0.05 -10.21 20.45
C LEU A 442 0.34 -10.49 21.91
N LYS A 443 0.42 -9.45 22.76
CA LYS A 443 0.68 -9.61 24.20
C LYS A 443 -0.46 -10.32 24.93
N LYS A 444 -1.70 -10.17 24.43
CA LYS A 444 -2.90 -10.88 24.91
C LYS A 444 -3.04 -12.30 24.34
N GLY A 445 -2.07 -12.77 23.55
CA GLY A 445 -2.10 -14.09 22.93
C GLY A 445 -3.01 -14.19 21.70
N ARG A 446 -3.35 -13.06 21.05
CA ARG A 446 -4.00 -13.10 19.74
C ARG A 446 -3.01 -13.62 18.69
N THR A 447 -3.50 -14.30 17.65
CA THR A 447 -2.65 -14.88 16.59
C THR A 447 -3.21 -14.63 15.19
N VAL A 448 -2.37 -14.77 14.15
CA VAL A 448 -2.80 -14.67 12.75
C VAL A 448 -3.88 -15.69 12.40
N GLU A 449 -3.85 -16.89 12.99
CA GLU A 449 -4.86 -17.93 12.74
C GLU A 449 -6.25 -17.50 13.21
N GLN A 450 -6.34 -16.71 14.29
CA GLN A 450 -7.61 -16.16 14.74
C GLN A 450 -8.13 -15.09 13.77
N VAL A 451 -7.25 -14.31 13.16
CA VAL A 451 -7.60 -13.35 12.12
C VAL A 451 -8.13 -14.10 10.90
N ASN A 452 -7.39 -15.09 10.39
CA ASN A 452 -7.78 -15.85 9.21
C ASN A 452 -9.05 -16.67 9.46
N ALA A 453 -9.24 -17.22 10.66
CA ALA A 453 -10.49 -17.89 11.03
C ALA A 453 -11.68 -16.92 11.05
N LYS A 454 -11.47 -15.66 11.44
CA LYS A 454 -12.50 -14.62 11.42
C LYS A 454 -12.80 -14.18 9.99
N THR A 455 -11.79 -13.79 9.23
CA THR A 455 -11.93 -13.21 7.89
C THR A 455 -12.18 -14.25 6.80
N GLY A 456 -11.91 -15.52 7.10
CA GLY A 456 -11.87 -16.63 6.16
C GLY A 456 -10.59 -16.71 5.33
N GLY A 457 -9.67 -15.75 5.47
CA GLY A 457 -8.34 -15.80 4.85
C GLY A 457 -8.36 -16.16 3.36
N TRP A 458 -7.49 -17.09 2.97
CA TRP A 458 -7.48 -17.70 1.65
C TRP A 458 -8.72 -18.52 1.28
N ASP A 459 -9.54 -18.92 2.23
CA ASP A 459 -10.66 -19.84 2.02
C ASP A 459 -11.98 -19.11 1.70
N TYR A 460 -12.08 -17.82 1.99
CA TYR A 460 -13.25 -17.01 1.62
C TYR A 460 -13.21 -16.60 0.13
N VAL A 461 -13.48 -17.58 -0.75
CA VAL A 461 -13.42 -17.39 -2.21
C VAL A 461 -14.76 -17.59 -2.91
N ASN A 462 -15.77 -18.14 -2.21
CA ASN A 462 -17.15 -18.18 -2.69
C ASN A 462 -17.82 -16.82 -2.48
N THR A 463 -17.34 -15.84 -3.24
CA THR A 463 -17.73 -14.44 -3.14
C THR A 463 -18.81 -14.10 -4.15
N THR A 464 -19.51 -13.00 -3.91
CA THR A 464 -20.55 -12.51 -4.82
C THR A 464 -20.19 -11.12 -5.30
N ARG A 465 -20.08 -10.95 -6.64
CA ARG A 465 -19.72 -9.68 -7.30
C ARG A 465 -18.43 -9.08 -6.76
N LEU A 466 -17.44 -9.95 -6.58
CA LEU A 466 -16.12 -9.56 -6.12
C LEU A 466 -15.11 -10.08 -7.13
N MET A 467 -14.26 -9.18 -7.61
CA MET A 467 -13.16 -9.53 -8.50
C MET A 467 -11.82 -9.45 -7.78
N TRP A 468 -10.92 -10.37 -8.13
CA TRP A 468 -9.56 -10.47 -7.59
C TRP A 468 -8.54 -10.14 -8.67
N VAL A 469 -7.59 -9.29 -8.35
CA VAL A 469 -6.58 -8.81 -9.30
C VAL A 469 -5.22 -8.82 -8.61
N ASN A 470 -4.18 -9.37 -9.24
CA ASN A 470 -2.86 -9.48 -8.62
C ASN A 470 -1.74 -9.28 -9.66
N GLY A 471 -0.56 -8.82 -9.24
CA GLY A 471 0.62 -8.80 -10.11
C GLY A 471 1.35 -10.15 -10.15
N GLU A 472 1.92 -10.52 -11.31
CA GLU A 472 2.75 -11.73 -11.43
C GLU A 472 4.02 -11.65 -10.57
N TYR A 473 4.62 -10.48 -10.44
CA TYR A 473 5.80 -10.24 -9.61
C TYR A 473 5.47 -9.37 -8.39
N ASP A 474 4.21 -9.36 -7.97
CA ASP A 474 3.80 -8.69 -6.75
C ASP A 474 4.37 -9.44 -5.53
N PRO A 475 5.23 -8.81 -4.72
CA PRO A 475 5.78 -9.45 -3.53
C PRO A 475 4.70 -9.75 -2.48
N TRP A 476 3.54 -9.12 -2.54
CA TRP A 476 2.41 -9.41 -1.68
C TRP A 476 1.51 -10.53 -2.19
N ARG A 477 1.67 -11.01 -3.44
CA ARG A 477 0.89 -12.12 -4.01
C ARG A 477 0.79 -13.33 -3.07
N PRO A 478 1.85 -13.74 -2.33
CA PRO A 478 1.77 -14.83 -1.38
C PRO A 478 0.79 -14.62 -0.22
N ALA A 479 0.26 -13.42 0.05
CA ALA A 479 -0.79 -13.19 1.04
C ALA A 479 -2.20 -13.05 0.40
N THR A 480 -2.32 -13.31 -0.90
CA THR A 480 -3.56 -13.12 -1.67
C THR A 480 -4.15 -14.47 -2.10
N VAL A 481 -5.36 -14.47 -2.66
CA VAL A 481 -5.96 -15.68 -3.24
C VAL A 481 -5.20 -16.25 -4.45
N SER A 482 -4.27 -15.50 -5.03
CA SER A 482 -3.38 -15.94 -6.11
C SER A 482 -2.04 -16.51 -5.63
N ALA A 483 -1.88 -16.75 -4.32
CA ALA A 483 -0.67 -17.35 -3.77
C ALA A 483 -0.42 -18.78 -4.28
N ASP A 484 0.81 -19.07 -4.67
CA ASP A 484 1.21 -20.40 -5.15
C ASP A 484 1.10 -21.48 -4.06
N LEU A 485 1.35 -21.09 -2.81
CA LEU A 485 1.31 -21.96 -1.63
C LEU A 485 -0.06 -22.00 -0.93
N ARG A 486 -1.07 -21.32 -1.50
CA ARG A 486 -2.45 -21.45 -1.00
C ARG A 486 -2.89 -22.91 -1.07
N PRO A 487 -3.62 -23.46 -0.08
CA PRO A 487 -4.20 -24.79 -0.18
C PRO A 487 -5.07 -24.95 -1.45
N GLY A 488 -4.73 -25.96 -2.27
CA GLY A 488 -5.37 -26.17 -3.57
C GLY A 488 -4.81 -25.32 -4.72
N GLY A 489 -3.76 -24.54 -4.45
CA GLY A 489 -3.10 -23.64 -5.40
C GLY A 489 -3.80 -22.28 -5.55
N PRO A 490 -3.29 -21.44 -6.46
CA PRO A 490 -3.90 -20.16 -6.81
C PRO A 490 -5.38 -20.32 -7.19
N LEU A 491 -6.21 -19.39 -6.73
CA LEU A 491 -7.64 -19.39 -7.01
C LEU A 491 -7.89 -19.35 -8.53
N LYS A 492 -8.71 -20.28 -9.00
CA LYS A 492 -9.14 -20.32 -10.40
C LYS A 492 -10.26 -19.32 -10.63
N SER A 493 -10.14 -18.53 -11.69
CA SER A 493 -11.19 -17.58 -12.10
C SER A 493 -12.50 -18.30 -12.40
N THR A 494 -13.60 -17.74 -11.89
CA THR A 494 -14.97 -18.09 -12.29
C THR A 494 -15.69 -16.86 -12.83
N LYS A 495 -16.96 -16.98 -13.24
CA LYS A 495 -17.76 -15.82 -13.64
C LYS A 495 -18.16 -14.97 -12.43
N GLU A 496 -18.45 -15.62 -11.31
CA GLU A 496 -18.95 -15.00 -10.08
C GLU A 496 -17.82 -14.39 -9.24
N ALA A 497 -16.62 -14.95 -9.34
CA ALA A 497 -15.38 -14.49 -8.70
C ALA A 497 -14.23 -14.49 -9.73
N PRO A 498 -14.20 -13.52 -10.66
CA PRO A 498 -13.15 -13.45 -11.65
C PRO A 498 -11.80 -13.15 -10.99
N VAL A 499 -10.74 -13.77 -11.52
CA VAL A 499 -9.37 -13.63 -11.04
C VAL A 499 -8.47 -13.27 -12.22
N TRP A 500 -7.75 -12.16 -12.10
CA TRP A 500 -6.73 -11.76 -13.08
C TRP A 500 -5.35 -11.67 -12.42
N VAL A 501 -4.33 -12.19 -13.12
CA VAL A 501 -2.93 -12.00 -12.76
C VAL A 501 -2.26 -11.20 -13.87
N LEU A 502 -1.81 -9.99 -13.56
CA LEU A 502 -1.21 -9.06 -14.50
C LEU A 502 0.23 -9.52 -14.82
N PRO A 503 0.55 -9.80 -16.10
CA PRO A 503 1.85 -10.32 -16.47
C PRO A 503 2.96 -9.30 -16.18
N LYS A 504 4.02 -9.76 -15.51
CA LYS A 504 5.20 -9.00 -15.07
C LYS A 504 4.91 -7.81 -14.15
N ALA A 505 3.68 -7.66 -13.68
CA ALA A 505 3.28 -6.54 -12.83
C ALA A 505 3.76 -6.73 -11.39
N ALA A 506 4.08 -5.62 -10.73
CA ALA A 506 4.31 -5.54 -9.30
C ALA A 506 2.98 -5.25 -8.57
N HIS A 507 3.05 -4.59 -7.42
CA HIS A 507 1.91 -4.37 -6.54
C HIS A 507 0.92 -3.35 -7.14
N CYS A 508 -0.38 -3.69 -7.15
CA CYS A 508 -1.47 -2.78 -7.51
C CYS A 508 -1.38 -2.09 -8.88
N ASN A 509 -0.70 -2.68 -9.88
CA ASN A 509 -0.45 -1.95 -11.12
C ASN A 509 -1.71 -1.69 -11.97
N ASP A 510 -2.79 -2.46 -11.81
CA ASP A 510 -4.11 -2.23 -12.42
C ASP A 510 -4.76 -0.92 -11.97
N LEU A 511 -4.54 -0.50 -10.72
CA LEU A 511 -5.18 0.69 -10.16
C LEU A 511 -4.80 1.98 -10.90
N ILE A 512 -3.62 2.04 -11.50
CA ILE A 512 -3.09 3.24 -12.16
C ILE A 512 -3.15 3.03 -13.67
N VAL A 513 -3.99 3.80 -14.36
CA VAL A 513 -4.28 3.63 -15.79
C VAL A 513 -3.02 3.81 -16.66
N LYS A 514 -2.08 4.65 -16.21
CA LYS A 514 -0.78 4.86 -16.86
C LYS A 514 0.04 3.57 -17.00
N ASN A 515 -0.13 2.60 -16.09
CA ASN A 515 0.49 1.27 -16.25
C ASN A 515 -0.10 0.50 -17.42
N GLY A 516 -1.41 0.57 -17.62
CA GLY A 516 -2.05 -0.01 -18.80
C GLY A 516 -1.55 0.66 -20.09
N VAL A 517 -1.39 1.99 -20.09
CA VAL A 517 -0.82 2.70 -21.25
C VAL A 517 0.60 2.22 -21.56
N ALA A 518 1.41 2.00 -20.53
CA ALA A 518 2.79 1.50 -20.67
C ALA A 518 2.87 -0.01 -21.01
N ASN A 519 1.84 -0.79 -20.65
CA ASN A 519 1.80 -2.24 -20.87
C ASN A 519 0.41 -2.67 -21.40
N PRO A 520 0.30 -2.97 -22.71
CA PRO A 520 -0.97 -3.35 -23.33
C PRO A 520 -1.68 -4.53 -22.66
N ALA A 521 -0.94 -5.51 -22.12
CA ALA A 521 -1.55 -6.64 -21.43
C ALA A 521 -2.25 -6.20 -20.12
N VAL A 522 -1.69 -5.21 -19.43
CA VAL A 522 -2.32 -4.59 -18.26
C VAL A 522 -3.55 -3.79 -18.67
N MET A 523 -3.50 -3.05 -19.78
CA MET A 523 -4.67 -2.32 -20.29
C MET A 523 -5.85 -3.23 -20.63
N GLU A 524 -5.60 -4.42 -21.20
CA GLU A 524 -6.68 -5.37 -21.48
C GLU A 524 -7.33 -5.90 -20.20
N VAL A 525 -6.56 -6.09 -19.12
CA VAL A 525 -7.12 -6.45 -17.80
C VAL A 525 -7.95 -5.29 -17.23
N ILE A 526 -7.42 -4.06 -17.25
CA ILE A 526 -8.15 -2.84 -16.82
C ILE A 526 -9.49 -2.71 -17.54
N LYS A 527 -9.52 -2.93 -18.86
CA LYS A 527 -10.77 -2.92 -19.65
C LYS A 527 -11.74 -4.01 -19.20
N ALA A 528 -11.25 -5.21 -18.92
CA ALA A 528 -12.07 -6.32 -18.44
C ALA A 528 -12.66 -6.04 -17.05
N GLU A 529 -11.88 -5.46 -16.14
CA GLU A 529 -12.33 -5.03 -14.81
C GLU A 529 -13.46 -4.00 -14.91
N VAL A 530 -13.27 -2.97 -15.75
CA VAL A 530 -14.30 -1.93 -15.99
C VAL A 530 -15.57 -2.50 -16.61
N ALA A 531 -15.42 -3.40 -17.59
CA ALA A 531 -16.56 -4.07 -18.22
C ALA A 531 -17.34 -4.93 -17.22
N GLN A 532 -16.65 -5.70 -16.38
CA GLN A 532 -17.26 -6.54 -15.36
C GLN A 532 -18.00 -5.71 -14.30
N MET A 533 -17.39 -4.60 -13.86
CA MET A 533 -18.00 -3.69 -12.90
C MET A 533 -19.27 -3.05 -13.48
N LYS A 534 -19.23 -2.63 -14.76
CA LYS A 534 -20.39 -2.08 -15.47
C LYS A 534 -21.53 -3.10 -15.57
N GLU A 535 -21.22 -4.37 -15.85
CA GLU A 535 -22.21 -5.46 -15.85
C GLU A 535 -22.88 -5.58 -14.49
N TRP A 536 -22.08 -5.74 -13.41
CA TRP A 536 -22.61 -5.90 -12.06
C TRP A 536 -23.45 -4.70 -11.62
N VAL A 537 -22.97 -3.47 -11.82
CA VAL A 537 -23.75 -2.26 -11.49
C VAL A 537 -25.07 -2.22 -12.27
N GLY A 538 -25.07 -2.65 -13.54
CA GLY A 538 -26.30 -2.76 -14.33
C GLY A 538 -27.29 -3.81 -13.81
N GLU A 539 -26.81 -4.91 -13.21
CA GLU A 539 -27.66 -5.94 -12.60
C GLU A 539 -28.47 -5.41 -11.42
N PHE A 540 -27.91 -4.47 -10.63
CA PHE A 540 -28.63 -3.87 -9.49
C PHE A 540 -29.96 -3.27 -9.94
N TYR A 541 -29.94 -2.43 -10.97
CA TYR A 541 -31.13 -1.75 -11.48
C TYR A 541 -32.15 -2.72 -12.08
N LYS A 542 -31.67 -3.76 -12.78
CA LYS A 542 -32.52 -4.83 -13.32
C LYS A 542 -33.21 -5.62 -12.20
N GLN A 543 -32.49 -5.98 -11.14
CA GLN A 543 -33.02 -6.78 -10.03
C GLN A 543 -33.95 -5.98 -9.12
N LYS A 544 -33.66 -4.69 -8.90
CA LYS A 544 -34.44 -3.82 -8.01
C LYS A 544 -35.61 -3.11 -8.71
N GLY A 545 -35.72 -3.23 -10.03
CA GLY A 545 -36.79 -2.58 -10.81
C GLY A 545 -36.70 -1.05 -10.82
N VAL A 546 -35.52 -0.49 -10.51
CA VAL A 546 -35.27 0.95 -10.47
C VAL A 546 -34.83 1.39 -11.86
N LYS A 547 -35.54 2.34 -12.48
CA LYS A 547 -35.16 2.88 -13.79
C LYS A 547 -33.95 3.80 -13.63
N THR A 548 -32.91 3.55 -14.42
CA THR A 548 -31.78 4.47 -14.55
C THR A 548 -32.23 5.72 -15.32
N THR A 549 -31.71 6.90 -14.97
CA THR A 549 -31.98 8.15 -15.70
C THR A 549 -31.34 8.18 -17.10
N ARG A 550 -30.47 7.22 -17.43
CA ARG A 550 -29.98 6.93 -18.79
C ARG A 550 -29.98 5.43 -19.06
N GLU A 551 -30.54 5.00 -20.18
CA GLU A 551 -30.17 3.72 -20.78
C GLU A 551 -28.69 3.82 -21.16
N PHE A 552 -27.83 3.03 -20.50
CA PHE A 552 -26.41 2.96 -20.84
C PHE A 552 -26.30 2.35 -22.24
N HIS A 553 -26.22 3.19 -23.28
CA HIS A 553 -26.00 2.69 -24.63
C HIS A 553 -24.66 1.93 -24.69
N ALA A 554 -24.74 0.76 -25.33
CA ALA A 554 -23.71 -0.27 -25.39
C ALA A 554 -22.43 0.22 -26.06
#